data_AF-A0A1F1UD97-F1
#
_entry.id   AF-A0A1F1UD97-F1
#
_cell.length_a   1.000
_cell.length_b   1.000
_cell.length_c   1.000
_cell.angle_alpha   90.00
_cell.angle_beta   90.00
_cell.angle_gamma   90.00
#
_symmetry.space_group_name_H-M   'P 1'
#
loop_
_entity.id
_entity.type
_entity.pdbx_description
1 polymer ?
#
loop_
_entity_poly.entity_id
_entity_poly.type
_entity_poly.pdbx_seq_one_letter_code
_entity_poly.pdbx_strand_id
1 'polypeptide(L)'
;MLVSKTAGLISAGLFTVLLMGLPLLAGMAANPWVATAEAFYRSGALVFGGGHVVLPMLQGEPAIAEAVSQDQYLAGYGAAQAVPGPLFTFVAFLGFNMEAGA
;
A
#
# COMPACT_ATOMS: atom_id res chain seq x y z
N MET A 1 0.78 10.80 27.83
CA MET A 1 2.12 10.19 27.64
C MET A 1 2.89 11.05 26.66
N LEU A 2 4.01 11.64 27.07
CA LEU A 2 4.88 12.41 26.17
C LEU A 2 5.84 11.43 25.48
N VAL A 3 5.88 11.44 24.15
CA VAL A 3 6.84 10.65 23.37
C VAL A 3 8.25 11.19 23.62
N SER A 4 9.24 10.33 23.85
CA SER A 4 10.62 10.76 24.08
C SER A 4 11.27 11.23 22.76
N LYS A 5 12.24 12.15 22.85
CA LYS A 5 12.99 12.64 21.68
C LYS A 5 13.65 11.50 20.89
N THR A 6 14.19 10.52 21.61
CA THR A 6 14.83 9.33 21.02
C THR A 6 13.83 8.48 20.25
N ALA A 7 12.64 8.22 20.81
CA ALA A 7 11.60 7.46 20.11
C ALA A 7 11.16 8.19 18.83
N GLY A 8 10.96 9.51 18.90
CA GLY A 8 10.63 10.31 17.71
C GLY A 8 11.69 10.25 16.61
N LEU A 9 12.97 10.37 16.97
CA LEU A 9 14.09 10.28 16.01
C LEU A 9 14.20 8.89 15.38
N ILE A 10 14.01 7.82 16.16
CA ILE A 10 14.02 6.45 15.66
C ILE A 10 12.87 6.24 14.68
N SER A 11 11.65 6.67 15.03
CA SER A 11 10.48 6.54 14.15
C SER A 11 10.64 7.34 12.85
N ALA A 12 11.15 8.57 12.92
CA ALA A 12 11.39 9.40 11.73
C ALA A 12 12.50 8.83 10.84
N GLY A 13 13.57 8.30 11.46
CA GLY A 13 14.65 7.60 10.75
C GLY A 13 14.13 6.35 10.04
N LEU A 14 13.39 5.49 10.74
CA LEU A 14 12.79 4.29 10.18
C LEU A 14 11.84 4.62 9.02
N PHE A 15 10.99 5.64 9.20
CA PHE A 15 10.09 6.11 8.15
C PHE A 15 10.86 6.53 6.89
N THR A 16 11.87 7.38 7.04
CA THR A 16 12.66 7.90 5.91
C THR A 16 13.44 6.78 5.22
N VAL A 17 14.03 5.86 5.99
CA VAL A 17 14.77 4.71 5.46
C VAL A 17 13.85 3.79 4.67
N LEU A 18 12.64 3.50 5.16
CA LEU A 18 11.71 2.64 4.43
C LEU A 18 11.13 3.34 3.19
N LEU A 19 10.77 4.62 3.30
CA LEU A 19 10.19 5.40 2.19
C LEU A 19 11.15 5.51 1.00
N MET A 20 12.44 5.67 1.27
CA MET A 20 13.47 5.79 0.23
C MET A 20 14.08 4.43 -0.13
N GLY A 21 14.22 3.52 0.83
CA GLY A 21 14.89 2.24 0.67
C GLY A 21 14.06 1.20 -0.08
N LEU A 22 12.75 1.13 0.17
CA LEU A 22 11.88 0.15 -0.49
C LEU A 22 11.81 0.34 -2.02
N PRO A 23 11.64 1.56 -2.59
CA PRO A 23 11.66 1.78 -4.04
C PRO A 23 12.98 1.36 -4.68
N LEU A 24 14.11 1.65 -4.02
CA LEU A 24 15.43 1.23 -4.49
C LEU A 24 15.57 -0.29 -4.48
N LEU A 25 15.13 -0.95 -3.40
CA LEU A 25 15.15 -2.41 -3.29
C LEU A 25 14.22 -3.07 -4.29
N ALA A 26 13.01 -2.55 -4.51
CA ALA A 26 12.05 -3.08 -5.47
C ALA A 26 12.56 -2.95 -6.92
N GLY A 27 13.25 -1.85 -7.25
CA GLY A 27 13.87 -1.68 -8.57
C GLY A 27 15.10 -2.57 -8.82
N MET A 28 15.76 -3.04 -7.77
CA MET A 28 16.95 -3.91 -7.87
C MET A 28 16.62 -5.39 -7.70
N ALA A 29 15.58 -5.73 -6.94
CA ALA A 29 15.19 -7.09 -6.63
C ALA A 29 13.97 -7.49 -7.48
N ALA A 30 14.11 -8.54 -8.29
CA ALA A 30 12.99 -9.19 -8.95
C ALA A 30 12.18 -10.07 -7.96
N ASN A 31 11.77 -9.49 -6.83
CA ASN A 31 11.03 -10.17 -5.77
C ASN A 31 9.63 -9.54 -5.61
N PRO A 32 8.55 -10.27 -5.96
CA PRO A 32 7.18 -9.80 -5.85
C PRO A 32 6.80 -9.32 -4.43
N TRP A 33 7.37 -9.91 -3.39
CA TRP A 33 7.10 -9.51 -2.00
C TRP A 33 7.68 -8.14 -1.67
N VAL A 34 8.84 -7.80 -2.23
CA VAL A 34 9.48 -6.48 -2.05
C VAL A 34 8.68 -5.42 -2.81
N ALA A 35 8.26 -5.71 -4.04
CA ALA A 35 7.41 -4.82 -4.83
C ALA A 35 6.05 -4.58 -4.14
N THR A 36 5.45 -5.63 -3.59
CA THR A 36 4.20 -5.53 -2.82
C THR A 36 4.38 -4.69 -1.56
N ALA A 37 5.44 -4.94 -0.78
CA ALA A 37 5.73 -4.18 0.43
C ALA A 37 6.00 -2.70 0.13
N GLU A 38 6.75 -2.41 -0.93
CA GLU A 38 7.01 -1.06 -1.42
C GLU A 38 5.71 -0.35 -1.79
N ALA A 39 4.84 -1.01 -2.56
CA ALA A 39 3.59 -0.45 -3.04
C ALA A 39 2.65 -0.02 -1.92
N PHE A 40 2.42 -0.93 -0.96
CA PHE A 40 1.57 -0.66 0.21
C PHE A 40 2.21 0.36 1.15
N TYR A 41 3.53 0.29 1.37
CA TYR A 41 4.23 1.22 2.24
C TYR A 41 4.19 2.65 1.68
N ARG A 42 4.50 2.83 0.40
CA ARG A 42 4.53 4.14 -0.27
C ARG A 42 3.14 4.77 -0.33
N SER A 43 2.13 3.98 -0.71
CA SER A 43 0.74 4.43 -0.72
C SER A 43 0.24 4.82 0.68
N GLY A 44 0.61 4.04 1.71
CA GLY A 44 0.26 4.33 3.10
C GLY A 44 1.04 5.48 3.73
N ALA A 45 2.28 5.74 3.28
CA ALA A 45 3.12 6.83 3.75
C ALA A 45 2.76 8.18 3.11
N LEU A 46 2.32 8.15 1.85
CA LEU A 46 2.00 9.35 1.06
C LEU A 46 0.50 9.59 0.92
N VAL A 47 -0.35 8.84 1.62
CA VAL A 47 -1.78 9.11 1.65
C VAL A 47 -2.05 10.51 2.18
N PHE A 48 -2.72 11.32 1.37
CA PHE A 48 -3.37 12.55 1.81
C PHE A 48 -4.87 12.45 1.49
N GLY A 49 -5.73 12.51 2.52
CA GLY A 49 -7.19 12.51 2.36
C GLY A 49 -7.88 11.20 2.80
N GLY A 50 -9.13 11.02 2.37
CA GLY A 50 -9.96 9.85 2.69
C GLY A 50 -9.72 8.66 1.74
N GLY A 51 -10.46 7.56 1.93
CA GLY A 51 -10.30 6.32 1.15
C GLY A 51 -10.43 6.50 -0.37
N HIS A 52 -11.23 7.47 -0.83
CA HIS A 52 -11.40 7.76 -2.27
C HIS A 52 -10.14 8.35 -2.92
N VAL A 53 -9.16 8.82 -2.14
CA VAL A 53 -7.88 9.33 -2.65
C VAL A 53 -6.80 8.25 -2.54
N VAL A 54 -6.82 7.45 -1.47
CA VAL A 54 -5.91 6.30 -1.27
C VAL A 54 -6.02 5.27 -2.38
N LEU A 55 -7.24 4.98 -2.78
CA LEU A 55 -7.53 3.85 -3.65
C LEU A 55 -6.99 4.08 -5.06
N PRO A 56 -7.22 5.24 -5.72
CA PRO A 56 -6.53 5.58 -6.96
C PRO A 56 -5.00 5.56 -6.85
N MET A 57 -4.44 5.96 -5.69
CA MET A 57 -2.99 5.89 -5.48
C MET A 57 -2.48 4.44 -5.49
N LEU A 58 -3.18 3.52 -4.79
CA LEU A 58 -2.86 2.10 -4.81
C LEU A 58 -3.02 1.50 -6.22
N GLN A 59 -4.06 1.87 -6.96
CA GLN A 59 -4.26 1.40 -8.33
C GLN A 59 -3.13 1.85 -9.27
N GLY A 60 -2.55 3.03 -9.02
CA GLY A 60 -1.46 3.58 -9.81
C GLY A 60 -0.09 2.96 -9.52
N GLU A 61 0.02 2.11 -8.50
CA GLU A 61 1.28 1.48 -8.13
C GLU A 61 1.54 0.24 -9.01
N PRO A 62 2.73 0.10 -9.64
CA PRO A 62 2.98 -0.91 -10.66
C PRO A 62 2.71 -2.34 -10.17
N ALA A 63 3.14 -2.66 -8.96
CA ALA A 63 2.93 -4.00 -8.39
C ALA A 63 1.45 -4.38 -8.28
N ILE A 64 0.58 -3.40 -8.01
CA ILE A 64 -0.87 -3.62 -7.89
C ILE A 64 -1.50 -3.69 -9.29
N ALA A 65 -1.11 -2.79 -10.20
CA ALA A 65 -1.62 -2.75 -11.57
C ALA A 65 -1.25 -4.00 -12.38
N GLU A 66 -0.08 -4.59 -12.13
CA GLU A 66 0.36 -5.84 -12.77
C GLU A 66 -0.38 -7.07 -12.22
N ALA A 67 -0.73 -7.05 -10.93
CA ALA A 67 -1.26 -8.21 -10.24
C ALA A 67 -2.80 -8.26 -10.15
N VAL A 68 -3.49 -7.11 -10.27
CA VAL A 68 -4.95 -7.02 -10.16
C VAL A 68 -5.50 -6.30 -11.39
N SER A 69 -6.31 -7.00 -12.19
CA SER A 69 -6.96 -6.39 -13.35
C SER A 69 -7.90 -5.25 -12.94
N GLN A 70 -8.13 -4.30 -13.85
CA GLN A 70 -9.02 -3.17 -13.61
C GLN A 70 -10.45 -3.61 -13.24
N ASP A 71 -10.96 -4.67 -13.86
CA ASP A 71 -12.29 -5.20 -13.55
C ASP A 71 -12.37 -5.81 -12.15
N GLN A 72 -11.35 -6.57 -11.73
CA GLN A 72 -11.25 -7.10 -10.36
C GLN A 72 -11.15 -5.97 -9.34
N TYR A 73 -10.36 -4.94 -9.65
CA TYR A 73 -10.22 -3.76 -8.81
C TYR A 73 -11.57 -3.05 -8.63
N LEU A 74 -12.28 -2.76 -9.73
CA LEU A 74 -13.58 -2.09 -9.71
C LEU A 74 -14.66 -2.93 -9.02
N ALA A 75 -14.68 -4.24 -9.26
CA ALA A 75 -15.61 -5.15 -8.61
C ALA A 75 -15.40 -5.19 -7.08
N GLY A 76 -14.14 -5.33 -6.64
CA GLY A 76 -13.80 -5.30 -5.22
C GLY A 76 -14.07 -3.94 -4.58
N TYR A 77 -13.83 -2.85 -5.31
CA TYR A 77 -14.12 -1.50 -4.85
C TYR A 77 -15.63 -1.27 -4.66
N GLY A 78 -16.45 -1.70 -5.63
CA GLY A 78 -17.91 -1.67 -5.53
C GLY A 78 -18.43 -2.51 -4.36
N ALA A 79 -17.86 -3.70 -4.15
CA ALA A 79 -18.18 -4.54 -3.01
C ALA A 79 -17.81 -3.88 -1.67
N ALA A 80 -16.65 -3.23 -1.58
CA ALA A 80 -16.23 -2.51 -0.37
C ALA A 80 -17.16 -1.34 -0.02
N GLN A 81 -17.75 -0.69 -1.02
CA GLN A 81 -18.74 0.39 -0.84
C GLN A 81 -20.12 -0.12 -0.39
N ALA A 82 -20.40 -1.41 -0.59
CA ALA A 82 -21.67 -2.03 -0.20
C ALA A 82 -21.71 -2.50 1.27
N VAL A 83 -20.56 -2.53 1.96
CA VAL A 83 -20.43 -3.04 3.34
C VAL A 83 -20.12 -1.90 4.30
N PRO A 84 -20.76 -1.82 5.49
CA PRO A 84 -20.40 -0.83 6.50
C PRO A 84 -19.00 -1.10 7.05
N GLY A 85 -18.07 -0.16 6.83
CA GLY A 85 -16.71 -0.28 7.32
C GLY A 85 -15.76 0.77 6.74
N PRO A 86 -14.50 0.78 7.19
CA PRO A 86 -13.49 1.64 6.60
C PRO A 86 -13.05 1.09 5.23
N LEU A 87 -12.96 1.95 4.22
CA LEU A 87 -12.48 1.61 2.87
C LEU A 87 -11.09 0.95 2.84
N PHE A 88 -10.33 1.09 3.94
CA PHE A 88 -9.03 0.46 4.12
C PHE A 88 -9.09 -1.08 4.14
N THR A 89 -10.26 -1.70 4.36
CA THR A 89 -10.41 -3.17 4.24
C THR A 89 -10.15 -3.68 2.82
N PHE A 90 -10.34 -2.84 1.80
CA PHE A 90 -10.04 -3.17 0.41
C PHE A 90 -8.55 -3.50 0.17
N VAL A 91 -7.66 -2.96 1.00
CA VAL A 91 -6.21 -3.28 0.98
C VAL A 91 -5.97 -4.78 1.18
N ALA A 92 -6.75 -5.43 2.06
CA ALA A 92 -6.64 -6.88 2.28
C ALA A 92 -7.12 -7.69 1.07
N PHE A 93 -8.16 -7.23 0.38
CA PHE A 93 -8.61 -7.83 -0.88
C PHE A 93 -7.54 -7.71 -1.98
N LEU A 94 -6.90 -6.54 -2.11
CA LEU A 94 -5.79 -6.36 -3.05
C LEU A 94 -4.66 -7.34 -2.74
N GLY A 95 -4.21 -7.42 -1.48
CA GLY A 95 -3.16 -8.36 -1.08
C GLY A 95 -3.49 -9.82 -1.40
N PHE A 96 -4.73 -10.26 -1.14
CA PHE A 96 -5.18 -11.60 -1.50
C PHE A 96 -5.12 -11.89 -3.00
N ASN A 97 -5.56 -10.94 -3.85
CA ASN A 97 -5.53 -11.12 -5.30
C ASN A 97 -4.11 -11.06 -5.88
N MET A 98 -3.21 -10.30 -5.24
CA MET A 98 -1.81 -10.23 -5.64
C MET A 98 -1.06 -11.55 -5.38
N GLU A 99 -1.40 -12.26 -4.30
CA GLU A 99 -0.83 -13.57 -3.97
C GLU A 99 -1.46 -14.70 -4.80
N ALA A 100 -2.76 -14.60 -5.11
CA ALA A 100 -3.46 -15.57 -5.98
C ALA A 100 -2.99 -15.54 -7.44
N GLY A 101 -2.17 -14.55 -7.83
CA GLY A 101 -1.58 -14.40 -9.17
C GLY A 101 -0.09 -14.78 -9.29
N ALA A 102 0.52 -15.33 -8.23
CA ALA A 102 1.92 -15.81 -8.23
C ALA A 102 2.05 -17.30 -8.58
#